data_AF-A0A378YLD6-F1
#
_entry.id   AF-A0A378YLD6-F1
#
_cell.length_a   1.000
_cell.length_b   1.000
_cell.length_c   1.000
_cell.angle_alpha   90.00
_cell.angle_beta   90.00
_cell.angle_gamma   90.00
#
_symmetry.space_group_name_H-M   'P 1'
#
loop_
_entity.id
_entity.type
_entity.pdbx_description
1 polymer ?
#
loop_
_entity_poly.entity_id
_entity_poly.type
_entity_poly.pdbx_seq_one_letter_code
_entity_poly.pdbx_strand_id
1 'polypeptide(L)'
;MGVDTALLRAGAESADAAAAAETAIRAVVTAGKVLSSDEVADAILAGVAAESFLILPHPEVLDMYRFKGSDYDRWLAGMRRYQHSLES
;
A
#
# COMPACT_ATOMS: atom_id res chain seq x y z
N MET A 1 0.05 -3.45 3.04
CA MET A 1 0.88 -3.33 1.83
C MET A 1 1.53 -1.97 1.90
N GLY A 2 2.76 -1.92 2.39
CA GLY A 2 3.48 -0.67 2.63
C GLY A 2 4.94 -0.92 2.95
N VAL A 3 5.71 0.16 3.07
CA VAL A 3 7.12 0.10 3.45
C VAL A 3 7.30 0.79 4.79
N ASP A 4 8.05 0.15 5.69
CA ASP A 4 8.37 0.68 7.01
C ASP A 4 9.32 1.89 6.92
N THR A 5 8.74 3.04 6.66
CA THR A 5 9.41 4.34 6.53
C THR A 5 9.04 5.25 7.69
N ALA A 6 9.77 6.36 7.84
CA ALA A 6 9.43 7.39 8.82
C ALA A 6 8.00 7.92 8.64
N LEU A 7 7.48 7.97 7.40
CA LEU A 7 6.10 8.39 7.13
C LEU A 7 5.07 7.45 7.77
N LEU A 8 5.33 6.15 7.78
CA LEU A 8 4.43 5.16 8.40
C LEU A 8 4.44 5.25 9.94
N ARG A 9 5.54 5.77 10.50
CA ARG A 9 5.75 5.93 11.94
C ARG A 9 5.44 7.33 12.45
N ALA A 10 5.30 8.30 11.55
CA ALA A 10 5.11 9.70 11.90
C ALA A 10 3.73 9.88 12.55
N GLY A 11 3.72 10.43 13.75
CA GLY A 11 2.51 10.97 14.36
C GLY A 11 2.08 12.28 13.68
N ALA A 12 0.90 12.78 14.01
CA ALA A 12 0.40 14.02 13.42
C ALA A 12 0.69 15.26 14.27
N GLU A 13 0.70 16.42 13.60
CA GLU A 13 1.01 17.72 14.22
C GLU A 13 -0.21 18.37 14.92
N SER A 14 -1.42 17.88 14.69
CA SER A 14 -2.66 18.36 15.31
C SER A 14 -3.64 17.21 15.57
N ALA A 15 -4.66 17.42 16.40
CA ALA A 15 -5.64 16.38 16.73
C ALA A 15 -6.45 15.88 15.51
N ASP A 16 -6.91 16.79 14.64
CA ASP A 16 -7.58 16.41 13.38
C ASP A 16 -6.63 15.70 12.42
N ALA A 17 -5.39 16.19 12.33
CA ALA A 17 -4.35 15.52 11.56
C ALA A 17 -4.03 14.14 12.15
N ALA A 18 -4.19 13.93 13.46
CA ALA A 18 -3.93 12.66 14.13
C ALA A 18 -4.94 11.59 13.74
N ALA A 19 -6.24 11.94 13.74
CA ALA A 19 -7.29 11.01 13.29
C ALA A 19 -7.13 10.64 11.81
N ALA A 20 -6.79 11.61 10.96
CA ALA A 20 -6.52 11.37 9.54
C ALA A 20 -5.25 10.52 9.33
N ALA A 21 -4.16 10.81 10.05
CA ALA A 21 -2.92 10.06 9.98
C ALA A 21 -3.09 8.61 10.46
N GLU A 22 -3.83 8.40 11.56
CA GLU A 22 -4.15 7.06 12.06
C GLU A 22 -4.92 6.25 11.02
N THR A 23 -5.93 6.85 10.40
CA THR A 23 -6.71 6.21 9.32
C THR A 23 -5.82 5.85 8.13
N ALA A 24 -4.92 6.75 7.73
CA ALA A 24 -3.97 6.51 6.63
C ALA A 24 -2.98 5.37 6.97
N ILE A 25 -2.41 5.38 8.18
CA ILE A 25 -1.52 4.30 8.66
C ILE A 25 -2.28 2.98 8.67
N ARG A 26 -3.49 2.96 9.22
CA ARG A 26 -4.33 1.75 9.24
C ARG A 26 -4.59 1.25 7.83
N ALA A 27 -4.95 2.13 6.89
CA ALA A 27 -5.16 1.77 5.49
C ALA A 27 -3.95 1.07 4.85
N VAL A 28 -2.73 1.48 5.20
CA VAL A 28 -1.49 0.86 4.71
C VAL A 28 -1.25 -0.50 5.36
N VAL A 29 -1.39 -0.58 6.68
CA VAL A 29 -1.10 -1.80 7.47
C VAL A 29 -2.14 -2.88 7.21
N THR A 30 -3.43 -2.55 7.15
CA THR A 30 -4.50 -3.53 6.91
C THR A 30 -4.57 -4.03 5.47
N ALA A 31 -4.01 -3.28 4.52
CA ALA A 31 -3.99 -3.71 3.12
C ALA A 31 -3.10 -4.94 2.86
N GLY A 32 -2.22 -5.33 3.80
CA GLY A 32 -1.36 -6.53 3.70
C GLY A 32 0.03 -6.32 4.34
N LYS A 33 1.00 -7.20 4.05
CA LYS A 33 2.34 -7.15 4.67
C LYS A 33 3.00 -5.77 4.51
N VAL A 34 3.64 -5.29 5.57
CA VAL A 34 4.57 -4.14 5.53
C VAL A 34 5.98 -4.70 5.37
N LEU A 35 6.71 -4.23 4.36
CA LEU A 35 8.10 -4.60 4.12
C LEU A 35 9.04 -3.60 4.77
N SER A 36 10.19 -4.08 5.22
CA SER A 36 11.33 -3.22 5.54
C SER A 36 11.91 -2.57 4.27
N SER A 37 12.65 -1.49 4.45
CA SER A 37 13.38 -0.85 3.33
C SER A 37 14.41 -1.80 2.70
N ASP A 38 15.04 -2.66 3.50
CA ASP A 38 16.01 -3.65 3.02
C ASP A 38 15.34 -4.72 2.16
N GLU A 39 14.18 -5.26 2.57
CA GLU A 39 13.41 -6.21 1.75
C GLU A 39 12.99 -5.60 0.40
N VAL A 40 12.66 -4.30 0.38
CA VAL A 40 12.34 -3.59 -0.86
C VAL A 40 13.58 -3.43 -1.74
N ALA A 41 14.72 -3.08 -1.14
CA ALA A 41 15.99 -2.95 -1.85
C ALA A 41 16.41 -4.28 -2.48
N ASP A 42 16.30 -5.38 -1.75
CA ASP A 42 16.58 -6.73 -2.25
C ASP A 42 15.70 -7.09 -3.45
N ALA A 43 14.40 -6.80 -3.39
CA ALA A 43 13.48 -7.04 -4.51
C ALA A 43 13.84 -6.21 -5.76
N ILE A 44 14.27 -4.96 -5.56
CA ILE A 44 14.73 -4.07 -6.65
C ILE A 44 16.01 -4.62 -7.28
N LEU A 45 17.02 -4.94 -6.48
CA LEU A 45 18.29 -5.47 -6.98
C LEU A 45 18.10 -6.79 -7.73
N ALA A 46 17.27 -7.68 -7.20
CA ALA A 46 16.92 -8.93 -7.88
C ALA A 46 16.22 -8.68 -9.23
N GLY A 47 15.26 -7.75 -9.28
CA GLY A 47 14.55 -7.42 -10.52
C GLY A 47 15.46 -6.79 -11.57
N VAL A 48 16.38 -5.90 -11.17
CA VAL A 48 17.37 -5.30 -12.07
C VAL A 48 18.33 -6.37 -12.61
N ALA A 49 18.85 -7.26 -11.76
CA ALA A 49 19.72 -8.35 -12.18
C ALA A 49 19.02 -9.32 -13.16
N ALA A 50 17.70 -9.48 -13.03
CA ALA A 50 16.85 -10.26 -13.93
C ALA A 50 16.34 -9.46 -15.15
N GLU A 51 16.84 -8.23 -15.37
CA GLU A 51 16.42 -7.32 -16.45
C GLU A 51 14.89 -7.12 -16.54
N SER A 52 14.22 -7.15 -15.39
CA SER A 52 12.77 -7.01 -15.29
C SER A 52 12.36 -5.54 -15.24
N PHE A 53 11.48 -5.14 -16.15
CA PHE A 53 10.99 -3.76 -16.22
C PHE A 53 10.02 -3.40 -15.08
N LEU A 54 9.04 -4.27 -14.81
CA LEU A 54 8.05 -4.06 -13.75
C LEU A 54 8.45 -4.86 -12.51
N ILE A 55 9.10 -4.19 -11.56
CA ILE A 55 9.49 -4.76 -10.27
C ILE A 55 8.42 -4.43 -9.24
N LEU A 56 7.87 -5.46 -8.59
CA LEU A 56 6.83 -5.32 -7.58
C LEU A 56 7.29 -5.97 -6.27
N PRO A 57 7.86 -5.20 -5.33
CA PRO A 57 8.24 -5.71 -4.00
C PRO A 57 7.06 -6.37 -3.27
N HIS A 58 5.85 -5.87 -3.52
CA HIS A 58 4.60 -6.50 -3.14
C HIS A 58 3.96 -7.18 -4.37
N PRO A 59 4.13 -8.50 -4.56
CA PRO A 59 3.68 -9.19 -5.77
C PRO A 59 2.15 -9.13 -5.97
N GLU A 60 1.38 -9.03 -4.89
CA GLU A 60 -0.09 -8.96 -4.92
C GLU A 60 -0.61 -7.70 -5.64
N VAL A 61 0.24 -6.65 -5.77
CA VAL A 61 -0.11 -5.43 -6.51
C VAL A 61 -0.37 -5.72 -7.99
N LEU A 62 0.22 -6.77 -8.56
CA LEU A 62 -0.02 -7.12 -9.96
C LEU A 62 -1.49 -7.49 -10.19
N ASP A 63 -2.08 -8.25 -9.29
CA ASP A 63 -3.48 -8.65 -9.38
C ASP A 63 -4.40 -7.47 -9.12
N MET A 64 -4.03 -6.57 -8.19
CA MET A 64 -4.76 -5.32 -7.98
C MET A 64 -4.75 -4.43 -9.23
N TYR A 65 -3.59 -4.29 -9.89
CA TYR A 65 -3.43 -3.52 -11.12
C TYR A 65 -4.27 -4.11 -12.26
N ARG A 66 -4.22 -5.43 -12.46
CA ARG A 66 -5.03 -6.14 -13.45
C ARG A 66 -6.52 -5.98 -13.19
N PHE A 67 -6.95 -6.18 -11.95
CA PHE A 67 -8.36 -6.06 -11.57
C PHE A 67 -8.89 -4.65 -11.81
N LYS A 68 -8.13 -3.63 -11.38
CA LYS A 68 -8.46 -2.22 -11.64
C LYS A 68 -8.58 -1.97 -13.15
N GLY A 69 -7.66 -2.48 -13.96
CA GLY A 69 -7.68 -2.31 -15.40
C GLY A 69 -8.82 -3.06 -16.11
N SER A 70 -9.25 -4.21 -15.59
CA SER A 70 -10.28 -5.05 -16.22
C SER A 70 -11.72 -4.65 -15.86
N ASP A 71 -11.96 -4.10 -14.67
CA ASP A 71 -13.29 -3.76 -14.18
C ASP A 71 -13.22 -2.58 -13.19
N TYR A 72 -13.21 -1.37 -13.75
CA TYR A 72 -12.95 -0.15 -13.00
C TYR A 72 -14.10 0.21 -12.05
N ASP A 73 -15.36 -0.02 -12.46
CA ASP A 73 -16.54 0.28 -11.66
C ASP A 73 -16.63 -0.64 -10.44
N ARG A 74 -16.34 -1.93 -10.62
CA ARG A 74 -16.27 -2.88 -9.50
C ARG A 74 -15.10 -2.56 -8.58
N TRP A 75 -13.96 -2.14 -9.12
CA TRP A 75 -12.83 -1.65 -8.33
C TRP A 75 -13.23 -0.43 -7.47
N LEU A 76 -13.87 0.59 -8.06
CA LEU A 76 -14.36 1.77 -7.33
C LEU A 76 -15.36 1.40 -6.23
N ALA A 77 -16.29 0.48 -6.51
CA ALA A 77 -17.22 -0.02 -5.51
C ALA A 77 -16.50 -0.73 -4.35
N GLY A 78 -15.44 -1.48 -4.65
CA GLY A 78 -14.57 -2.10 -3.65
C GLY A 78 -13.82 -1.07 -2.79
N MET A 79 -13.25 -0.05 -3.42
CA MET A 79 -12.52 1.02 -2.70
C MET A 79 -13.42 1.81 -1.76
N ARG A 80 -14.66 2.13 -2.16
CA ARG A 80 -15.65 2.76 -1.27
C ARG A 80 -15.99 1.90 -0.06
N ARG A 81 -16.16 0.58 -0.25
CA ARG A 81 -16.38 -0.35 0.88
C ARG A 81 -15.18 -0.42 1.81
N TYR A 82 -13.97 -0.46 1.24
CA TYR A 82 -12.74 -0.47 2.03
C TYR A 82 -12.58 0.80 2.86
N GLN A 83 -12.79 1.97 2.27
CA GLN A 83 -12.81 3.25 3.00
C GLN A 83 -13.81 3.21 4.17
N HIS A 84 -15.04 2.72 3.94
CA HIS A 84 -16.03 2.66 5.00
C HIS A 84 -15.60 1.75 6.16
N SER A 85 -14.93 0.62 5.87
CA SER A 85 -14.35 -0.26 6.92
C SER A 85 -13.20 0.36 7.70
N LEU A 86 -12.66 1.48 7.22
CA LEU A 86 -11.63 2.27 7.89
C LEU A 86 -12.25 3.40 8.73
N GLU A 87 -13.51 3.76 8.52
CA GLU A 87 -14.17 4.80 9.32
C GLU A 87 -14.96 4.22 10.49
N SER A 88 -15.19 2.91 10.49
CA SER A 88 -15.85 2.13 11.55
C SER A 88 -14.89 1.64 12.62
#